data_AF-A0A1A7R7D0-F1
#
_entry.id   AF-A0A1A7R7D0-F1
#
_cell.length_a   1.000
_cell.length_b   1.000
_cell.length_c   1.000
_cell.angle_alpha   90.00
_cell.angle_beta   90.00
_cell.angle_gamma   90.00
#
_symmetry.space_group_name_H-M   'P 1'
#
loop_
_entity.id
_entity.type
_entity.pdbx_description
1 polymer ?
#
loop_
_entity_poly.entity_id
_entity_poly.type
_entity_poly.pdbx_seq_one_letter_code
_entity_poly.pdbx_strand_id
1 'polypeptide(L)'
;MGCDHRYCSLSSILRKGCTPETLRVWYQKYLDKQNPVKVQQLSDQERIKQLERENKELQRANEILRKAAAFFAQAELDRPHK
;
A
#
# COMPACT_ATOMS: atom_id res chain seq x y z
N MET A 1 10.87 -48.16 13.65
CA MET A 1 10.06 -47.05 14.18
C MET A 1 10.59 -45.75 13.61
N GLY A 2 10.06 -45.30 12.47
CA GLY A 2 10.49 -44.05 11.85
C GLY A 2 9.76 -42.90 12.51
N CYS A 3 10.42 -42.17 13.40
CA CYS A 3 9.89 -40.90 13.89
C CYS A 3 9.97 -39.91 12.72
N ASP A 4 8.82 -39.60 12.12
CA ASP A 4 8.68 -38.55 11.10
C ASP A 4 9.34 -37.28 11.65
N HIS A 5 10.48 -36.85 11.06
CA HIS A 5 11.31 -35.75 11.56
C HIS A 5 10.49 -34.46 11.80
N ARG A 6 9.41 -34.29 11.00
CA ARG A 6 8.43 -33.20 11.10
C ARG A 6 7.65 -33.18 12.40
N TYR A 7 7.35 -34.34 13.00
CA TYR A 7 6.63 -34.43 14.27
C TYR A 7 7.53 -34.05 15.46
N CYS A 8 8.82 -34.37 15.37
CA CYS A 8 9.82 -34.07 16.40
C CYS A 8 10.14 -32.56 16.46
N SER A 9 10.18 -31.88 15.31
CA SER A 9 10.38 -30.42 15.25
C SER A 9 9.16 -29.64 15.75
N LEU A 10 7.94 -30.07 15.40
CA LEU A 10 6.71 -29.45 15.89
C LEU A 10 6.62 -29.55 17.42
N SER A 11 6.87 -30.73 17.98
CA SER A 11 6.88 -30.97 19.43
C SER A 11 7.90 -30.08 20.16
N SER A 12 9.09 -29.89 19.58
CA SER A 12 10.12 -29.03 20.15
C SER A 12 9.74 -27.55 20.16
N ILE A 13 9.01 -27.07 19.15
CA ILE A 13 8.51 -25.69 19.07
C ILE A 13 7.39 -25.46 20.09
N LEU A 14 6.47 -26.42 20.20
CA LEU A 14 5.37 -26.36 21.17
C LEU A 14 5.90 -26.39 22.62
N ARG A 15 6.94 -27.19 22.88
CA ARG A 15 7.59 -27.27 24.21
C ARG A 15 8.27 -25.96 24.63
N LYS A 16 8.61 -25.07 23.68
CA LYS A 16 9.15 -23.73 23.97
C LYS A 16 8.07 -22.70 24.32
N GLY A 17 6.82 -23.11 24.53
CA GLY A 17 5.71 -22.23 24.94
C GLY A 17 4.99 -21.54 23.78
N CYS A 18 5.25 -21.96 22.53
CA CYS A 18 4.48 -21.50 21.39
C CYS A 18 3.20 -22.33 21.29
N THR A 19 2.03 -21.68 21.23
CA THR A 19 0.78 -22.42 21.07
C THR A 19 0.64 -22.91 19.61
N PRO A 20 -0.02 -24.07 19.39
CA PRO A 20 -0.28 -24.58 18.04
C PRO A 20 -0.97 -23.55 17.14
N GLU A 21 -1.82 -22.71 17.72
CA GLU A 21 -2.57 -21.65 17.04
C GLU A 21 -1.63 -20.55 16.53
N THR A 22 -0.68 -20.11 17.35
CA THR A 22 0.33 -19.12 16.93
C THR A 22 1.16 -19.66 15.77
N LEU A 23 1.60 -20.91 15.86
CA LEU A 23 2.39 -21.54 14.79
C LEU A 23 1.59 -21.65 13.48
N ARG A 24 0.30 -22.03 13.57
CA ARG A 24 -0.60 -22.06 12.40
C ARG A 24 -0.73 -20.68 11.75
N VAL A 25 -0.93 -19.63 12.55
CA VAL A 25 -1.04 -18.25 12.03
C VAL A 25 0.26 -17.82 11.34
N TRP A 26 1.42 -18.14 11.92
CA TRP A 26 2.72 -17.81 11.34
C TRP A 26 2.96 -18.56 10.04
N TYR A 27 2.61 -19.85 10.00
CA TYR A 27 2.70 -20.66 8.80
C TYR A 27 1.79 -20.12 7.68
N GLN A 28 0.56 -19.74 8.01
CA GLN A 28 -0.35 -19.12 7.04
C GLN A 28 0.20 -17.79 6.52
N LYS A 29 0.75 -16.93 7.40
CA LYS A 29 1.42 -15.69 7.00
C LYS A 29 2.63 -15.95 6.11
N TYR A 30 3.39 -17.00 6.39
CA TYR A 30 4.52 -17.41 5.55
C TYR A 30 4.06 -17.84 4.15
N LEU A 31 3.02 -18.67 4.06
CA LEU A 31 2.43 -19.06 2.78
C LEU A 31 1.89 -17.87 1.99
N ASP A 32 1.23 -16.94 2.67
CA ASP A 32 0.70 -15.72 2.06
C ASP A 32 1.81 -14.82 1.50
N LYS A 33 2.97 -14.75 2.17
CA LYS A 33 4.15 -14.04 1.66
C LYS A 33 4.81 -14.74 0.47
N GLN A 34 4.67 -16.06 0.36
CA GLN A 34 5.16 -16.83 -0.79
C GLN A 34 4.17 -16.80 -1.96
N ASN A 35 2.92 -16.36 -1.75
CA ASN A 35 1.93 -16.24 -2.80
C ASN A 35 2.17 -14.96 -3.61
N PRO A 36 2.62 -15.06 -4.89
CA PRO A 36 2.97 -13.90 -5.70
C PRO A 36 1.78 -12.96 -5.92
N VAL A 37 0.54 -13.49 -5.97
CA VAL A 37 -0.67 -12.68 -6.15
C VAL A 37 -0.90 -11.77 -4.94
N LYS A 38 -0.81 -12.31 -3.72
CA LYS A 38 -1.02 -11.53 -2.50
C LYS A 38 0.08 -10.48 -2.30
N VAL A 39 1.32 -10.83 -2.63
CA VAL A 39 2.45 -9.89 -2.57
C VAL A 39 2.28 -8.74 -3.57
N GLN A 40 1.88 -9.04 -4.81
CA GLN A 40 1.58 -8.03 -5.81
C GLN A 40 0.43 -7.11 -5.35
N GLN A 41 -0.66 -7.67 -4.83
CA GLN A 41 -1.78 -6.88 -4.30
C GLN A 41 -1.38 -5.88 -3.19
N LEU A 42 -0.48 -6.28 -2.28
CA LEU A 42 0.01 -5.38 -1.24
C LEU A 42 0.84 -4.23 -1.83
N SER A 43 1.75 -4.54 -2.76
CA SER A 43 2.56 -3.54 -3.48
C SER A 43 1.67 -2.58 -4.28
N ASP A 44 0.65 -3.11 -4.96
CA ASP A 44 -0.29 -2.31 -5.74
C ASP A 44 -1.12 -1.37 -4.85
N GLN A 45 -1.54 -1.82 -3.65
CA GLN A 45 -2.22 -0.95 -2.70
C GLN A 45 -1.35 0.23 -2.23
N GLU A 46 -0.05 0.00 -2.00
CA GLU A 46 0.88 1.07 -1.64
C GLU A 46 1.04 2.07 -2.79
N ARG A 47 1.20 1.57 -4.02
CA ARG A 47 1.28 2.39 -5.23
C ARG A 47 0.02 3.21 -5.47
N ILE A 48 -1.16 2.61 -5.29
CA ILE A 48 -2.45 3.30 -5.43
C ILE A 48 -2.54 4.46 -4.43
N LYS A 49 -2.23 4.23 -3.14
CA LYS A 49 -2.25 5.29 -2.13
C LYS A 49 -1.29 6.43 -2.44
N GLN A 50 -0.13 6.11 -3.00
CA GLN A 50 0.84 7.12 -3.43
C GLN A 50 0.30 7.95 -4.60
N LEU A 51 -0.25 7.28 -5.62
CA LEU A 51 -0.86 7.94 -6.77
C LEU A 51 -2.07 8.80 -6.38
N GLU A 52 -2.89 8.38 -5.43
CA GLU A 52 -4.03 9.17 -4.93
C GLU A 52 -3.57 10.48 -4.27
N ARG A 53 -2.46 10.45 -3.54
CA ARG A 53 -1.88 11.66 -2.93
C ARG A 53 -1.35 12.62 -3.99
N GLU A 54 -0.58 12.10 -4.94
CA GLU A 54 -0.04 12.89 -6.06
C GLU A 54 -1.16 13.50 -6.90
N ASN A 55 -2.21 12.74 -7.21
CA ASN A 55 -3.34 13.23 -7.98
C ASN A 55 -4.07 14.37 -7.24
N LYS A 56 -4.24 14.25 -5.92
CA LYS A 56 -4.83 15.32 -5.10
C LYS A 56 -3.99 16.60 -5.09
N GLU A 57 -2.67 16.47 -5.05
CA GLU A 57 -1.76 17.62 -5.14
C GLU A 57 -1.80 18.27 -6.52
N LEU A 58 -1.79 17.46 -7.58
CA LEU A 58 -1.93 17.94 -8.96
C LEU A 58 -3.27 18.65 -9.19
N GLN A 59 -4.36 18.14 -8.63
CA GLN A 59 -5.67 18.79 -8.69
C GLN A 59 -5.64 20.17 -8.03
N ARG A 60 -5.06 20.28 -6.83
CA ARG A 60 -4.89 21.57 -6.14
C ARG A 60 -4.04 22.55 -6.95
N ALA A 61 -2.93 22.09 -7.54
CA ALA A 61 -2.09 22.92 -8.39
C ALA A 61 -2.87 23.41 -9.62
N ASN A 62 -3.61 22.52 -10.27
CA ASN A 62 -4.46 22.87 -11.41
C ASN A 62 -5.55 23.89 -11.04
N GLU A 63 -6.14 23.79 -9.84
CA GLU A 63 -7.09 24.80 -9.36
C GLU A 63 -6.45 26.17 -9.18
N ILE A 64 -5.24 26.24 -8.62
CA ILE A 64 -4.49 27.49 -8.49
C ILE A 64 -4.21 28.08 -9.86
N LEU A 65 -3.72 27.26 -10.80
CA LEU A 65 -3.44 27.70 -12.17
C LEU A 65 -4.70 28.20 -12.89
N ARG A 66 -5.84 27.52 -12.72
CA ARG A 66 -7.12 27.97 -13.28
C ARG A 66 -7.58 29.29 -12.69
N LYS A 67 -7.45 29.46 -11.37
CA LYS A 67 -7.78 30.73 -10.69
C LYS A 67 -6.86 31.86 -11.16
N ALA A 68 -5.56 31.59 -11.28
CA ALA A 68 -4.60 32.55 -11.80
C ALA A 68 -4.93 32.93 -13.25
N ALA A 69 -5.20 31.95 -14.12
CA ALA A 69 -5.59 32.19 -15.51
C ALA A 69 -6.86 33.05 -15.60
N ALA A 70 -7.88 32.76 -14.77
CA ALA A 70 -9.10 33.57 -14.72
C ALA A 70 -8.83 35.01 -14.24
N PHE A 71 -7.98 35.18 -13.23
CA PHE A 71 -7.57 36.49 -12.73
C PHE A 71 -6.87 37.32 -13.81
N PHE A 72 -5.90 36.71 -14.52
CA PHE A 72 -5.17 37.40 -15.58
C PHE A 72 -6.07 37.72 -16.78
N ALA A 73 -6.96 36.81 -17.18
CA ALA A 73 -7.92 37.08 -18.24
C ALA A 73 -8.83 38.28 -17.92
N GLN A 74 -9.30 38.39 -16.67
CA GLN A 74 -10.10 39.55 -16.24
C GLN A 74 -9.28 40.85 -16.27
N ALA A 75 -8.04 40.81 -15.79
CA ALA A 75 -7.15 41.97 -15.77
C ALA A 75 -6.76 42.46 -17.18
N GLU A 76 -6.74 41.57 -18.18
CA GLU A 76 -6.55 41.95 -19.58
C GLU A 76 -7.77 42.67 -20.15
N LEU A 77 -9.00 42.27 -19.78
CA LEU A 77 -10.23 42.95 -20.21
C LEU A 77 -10.38 44.34 -19.60
N ASP A 78 -9.95 44.53 -18.35
CA ASP A 78 -10.04 45.83 -17.66
C ASP A 78 -8.94 46.83 -18.12
N ARG A 79 -8.00 46.43 -18.99
CA ARG A 79 -7.00 47.35 -19.50
C ARG A 79 -7.62 48.30 -20.53
N PRO A 80 -7.45 49.63 -20.37
CA PRO A 80 -7.84 50.56 -21.42
C PRO A 80 -6.99 50.29 -22.66
N HIS A 81 -7.64 49.89 -23.75
CA HIS A 81 -7.03 49.86 -25.07
C HIS A 81 -6.69 51.30 -25.47
N LYS A 82 -5.41 51.54 -25.71
CA LYS A 82 -4.88 52.82 -26.20
C LYS A 82 -4.80 52.82 -27.71
#